data_AF-A0A914MQB0-F1
#
_entry.id   AF-A0A914MQB0-F1
#
_cell.length_a   1.000
_cell.length_b   1.000
_cell.length_c   1.000
_cell.angle_alpha   90.00
_cell.angle_beta   90.00
_cell.angle_gamma   90.00
#
_symmetry.space_group_name_H-M   'P 1'
#
loop_
_entity.id
_entity.type
_entity.pdbx_description
1 polymer ?
#
loop_
_entity_poly.entity_id
_entity_poly.type
_entity_poly.pdbx_seq_one_letter_code
_entity_poly.pdbx_strand_id
1 'polypeptide(L)'
;MVTAKLRWRRIEEFREECREYIIKWNKINEVIRLQILDGLDEAIFELKRWTEKHTQIFPEEENLAIRKAALRQKAQSLDCSKTNTTSLYKPQRTAMRILEKSEYLRIFYDCLIWEKTMIKINDFATAKNIVESQCKNWSQLKFQFACCYAMEELLEDERIFDKNRMRAFKKKLDNHPIYHFWLRVLADRQEWTKLYRSDRLIVDQRLMLAFKFAINNGFLELVKRLWDGLSEGQMEAIGFLCWKKVCFNLQHPEMVRFLCTVLCRINKRGMAQMSWNNFYHKTYQILDVEGLSRDERLERFKKLECLLENWCDPLRKIILSRENFRVFTDSVYYNRPDSFLLFLDYLEDSKHLINGAKKEVDRIYERKKDKKSVQFFRQQLIRRQTANE
;
A
#
# COMPACT_ATOMS: atom_id res chain seq x y z
N MET A 1 25.06 29.42 -13.01
CA MET A 1 24.84 28.12 -12.37
C MET A 1 24.44 28.36 -10.92
N VAL A 2 23.18 28.16 -10.57
CA VAL A 2 22.73 28.30 -9.17
C VAL A 2 23.24 27.08 -8.41
N THR A 3 24.23 27.28 -7.56
CA THR A 3 24.62 26.30 -6.53
C THR A 3 23.45 26.18 -5.56
N ALA A 4 22.50 25.30 -5.87
CA ALA A 4 21.41 24.97 -4.97
C ALA A 4 22.02 24.34 -3.71
N LYS A 5 22.06 25.12 -2.63
CA LYS A 5 22.29 24.57 -1.29
C LYS A 5 21.18 23.54 -1.06
N LEU A 6 21.50 22.25 -1.18
CA LEU A 6 20.62 21.15 -0.80
C LEU A 6 20.17 21.36 0.64
N ARG A 7 18.95 21.87 0.81
CA ARG A 7 18.27 21.98 2.10
C ARG A 7 17.28 20.83 2.17
N TRP A 8 17.37 20.03 3.22
CA TRP A 8 16.32 19.06 3.55
C TRP A 8 15.04 19.84 3.86
N ARG A 9 14.03 19.72 2.98
CA ARG A 9 12.71 20.33 3.11
C ARG A 9 11.69 19.28 3.53
N ARG A 10 10.59 19.69 4.16
CA ARG A 10 9.46 18.77 4.39
C ARG A 10 8.81 18.44 3.05
N ILE A 11 8.33 17.21 2.88
CA ILE A 11 7.75 16.78 1.61
C ILE A 11 6.47 17.57 1.28
N GLU A 12 5.75 18.03 2.32
CA GLU A 12 4.58 18.91 2.22
C GLU A 12 4.95 20.30 1.70
N GLU A 13 6.03 20.88 2.20
CA GLU A 13 6.51 22.20 1.73
C GLU A 13 6.97 22.11 0.28
N PHE A 14 7.68 21.04 -0.08
CA PHE A 14 8.08 20.77 -1.45
C PHE A 14 6.87 20.58 -2.39
N ARG A 15 5.82 19.89 -1.93
CA ARG A 15 4.57 19.72 -2.66
C ARG A 15 3.95 21.06 -3.03
N GLU A 16 3.75 21.93 -2.05
CA GLU A 16 3.07 23.21 -2.25
C GLU A 16 3.90 24.14 -3.15
N GLU A 17 5.22 24.20 -2.96
CA GLU A 17 6.10 24.97 -3.85
C GLU A 17 6.04 24.46 -5.31
N CYS A 18 6.07 23.14 -5.52
CA CYS A 18 5.96 22.56 -6.86
C CYS A 18 4.60 22.86 -7.48
N ARG A 19 3.52 22.73 -6.70
CA ARG A 19 2.17 23.04 -7.16
C ARG A 19 2.03 24.50 -7.57
N GLU A 20 2.49 25.42 -6.73
CA GLU A 20 2.51 26.84 -7.07
C GLU A 20 3.28 27.12 -8.37
N TYR A 21 4.44 26.49 -8.53
CA TYR A 21 5.26 26.64 -9.73
C TYR A 21 4.54 26.12 -10.99
N ILE A 22 3.92 24.94 -10.90
CA ILE A 22 3.17 24.31 -12.00
C ILE A 22 1.92 25.13 -12.37
N ILE A 23 1.21 25.68 -11.37
CA ILE A 23 0.04 26.55 -11.57
C ILE A 23 0.45 27.85 -12.28
N LYS A 24 1.55 28.46 -11.85
CA LYS A 24 2.09 29.69 -12.47
C LYS A 24 2.71 29.44 -13.85
N TRP A 25 2.83 28.17 -14.28
CA TRP A 25 3.40 27.82 -15.58
C TRP A 25 2.38 28.03 -16.72
N ASN A 26 2.30 29.28 -17.18
CA ASN A 26 1.34 29.74 -18.20
C ASN A 26 1.55 29.15 -19.60
N LYS A 27 2.65 28.42 -19.85
CA LYS A 27 2.98 27.84 -21.17
C LYS A 27 2.45 26.43 -21.39
N ILE A 28 1.82 25.82 -20.38
CA ILE A 28 1.30 24.44 -20.45
C ILE A 28 -0.22 24.47 -20.56
N ASN A 29 -0.77 23.58 -21.38
CA ASN A 29 -2.22 23.35 -21.50
C ASN A 29 -2.81 22.87 -20.16
N GLU A 30 -4.04 23.28 -19.84
CA GLU A 30 -4.74 22.89 -18.60
C GLU A 30 -4.75 21.37 -18.36
N VAL A 31 -5.02 20.57 -19.39
CA VAL A 31 -5.07 19.10 -19.30
C VAL A 31 -3.72 18.53 -18.89
N ILE A 32 -2.64 19.01 -19.52
CA ILE A 32 -1.28 18.56 -19.21
C ILE A 32 -0.88 19.03 -17.81
N ARG A 33 -1.29 20.25 -17.41
CA ARG A 33 -1.04 20.76 -16.07
C ARG A 33 -1.67 19.86 -15.00
N LEU A 34 -2.93 19.47 -15.19
CA LEU A 34 -3.62 18.56 -14.28
C LEU A 34 -2.92 17.20 -14.22
N GLN A 35 -2.51 16.63 -15.35
CA GLN A 35 -1.77 15.38 -15.39
C GLN A 35 -0.43 15.45 -14.63
N ILE A 36 0.30 16.56 -14.74
CA ILE A 36 1.56 16.75 -14.00
C ILE A 36 1.28 16.86 -12.49
N LEU A 37 0.23 17.59 -12.10
CA LEU A 37 -0.15 17.74 -10.70
C LEU A 37 -0.59 16.41 -10.08
N ASP A 38 -1.39 15.61 -10.80
CA ASP A 38 -1.79 14.27 -10.39
C ASP A 38 -0.56 13.36 -10.25
N GLY A 39 0.35 13.36 -11.23
CA GLY A 39 1.58 12.56 -11.15
C GLY A 39 2.51 12.98 -10.01
N LEU A 40 2.58 14.28 -9.69
CA LEU A 40 3.32 14.78 -8.52
C LEU A 40 2.70 14.28 -7.22
N ASP A 41 1.37 14.32 -7.11
CA ASP A 41 0.65 13.83 -5.95
C ASP A 41 0.83 12.32 -5.76
N GLU A 42 0.81 11.54 -6.84
CA GLU A 42 1.10 10.11 -6.83
C GLU A 42 2.54 9.81 -6.35
N ALA A 43 3.53 10.54 -6.88
CA ALA A 43 4.92 10.35 -6.48
C ALA A 43 5.14 10.65 -4.99
N ILE A 44 4.52 11.73 -4.49
CA ILE A 44 4.58 12.10 -3.08
C ILE A 44 3.86 11.09 -2.21
N PHE A 45 2.72 10.59 -2.66
CA PHE A 45 1.99 9.54 -1.97
C PHE A 45 2.85 8.28 -1.82
N GLU A 46 3.51 7.83 -2.89
CA GLU A 46 4.40 6.66 -2.85
C GLU A 46 5.61 6.86 -1.94
N LEU A 47 6.21 8.05 -1.94
CA LEU A 47 7.30 8.39 -1.02
C LEU A 47 6.85 8.33 0.45
N LYS A 48 5.65 8.84 0.75
CA LYS A 48 5.06 8.76 2.09
C LYS A 48 4.77 7.31 2.48
N ARG A 49 4.12 6.54 1.61
CA ARG A 49 3.84 5.11 1.79
C ARG A 49 5.11 4.33 2.09
N TRP A 50 6.16 4.53 1.27
CA TRP A 50 7.44 3.85 1.44
C TRP A 50 8.08 4.22 2.78
N THR A 51 8.08 5.51 3.14
CA THR A 51 8.65 5.99 4.41
C THR A 51 7.91 5.45 5.62
N GLU A 52 6.59 5.46 5.61
CA GLU A 52 5.75 4.94 6.69
C GLU A 52 5.95 3.43 6.87
N LYS A 53 5.96 2.67 5.76
CA LYS A 53 6.22 1.22 5.74
C LYS A 53 7.57 0.88 6.37
N HIS A 54 8.63 1.56 5.95
CA HIS A 54 9.98 1.24 6.41
C HIS A 54 10.31 1.84 7.78
N THR A 55 9.53 2.79 8.28
CA THR A 55 9.67 3.28 9.66
C THR A 55 9.41 2.16 10.67
N GLN A 56 8.53 1.21 10.31
CA GLN A 56 8.17 0.06 11.15
C GLN A 56 9.32 -0.93 11.35
N ILE A 57 10.36 -0.87 10.51
CA ILE A 57 11.55 -1.71 10.61
C ILE A 57 12.36 -1.41 11.88
N PHE A 58 12.28 -0.16 12.38
CA PHE A 58 13.12 0.30 13.50
C PHE A 58 12.37 0.23 14.86
N PRO A 59 12.84 -0.57 15.83
CA PRO A 59 12.22 -0.66 17.16
C PRO A 59 12.32 0.68 17.90
N GLU A 60 11.33 1.02 18.74
CA GLU A 60 11.15 2.39 19.28
C GLU A 60 12.33 2.91 20.11
N GLU A 61 12.97 2.06 20.93
CA GLU A 61 13.93 2.47 21.96
C GLU A 61 15.41 2.50 21.51
N GLU A 62 15.87 1.62 20.61
CA GLU A 62 17.29 1.57 20.16
C GLU A 62 17.65 2.58 19.05
N ASN A 63 16.67 3.40 18.69
CA ASN A 63 16.67 4.20 17.49
C ASN A 63 17.82 5.20 17.39
N LEU A 64 18.21 5.86 18.47
CA LEU A 64 19.13 7.00 18.38
C LEU A 64 20.55 6.59 17.98
N ALA A 65 21.05 5.45 18.45
CA ALA A 65 22.39 4.97 18.14
C ALA A 65 22.48 4.43 16.70
N ILE A 66 21.47 3.66 16.30
CA ILE A 66 21.26 3.12 14.95
C ILE A 66 21.23 4.26 13.92
N ARG A 67 20.48 5.31 14.23
CA ARG A 67 20.36 6.55 13.42
C ARG A 67 21.65 7.34 13.30
N LYS A 68 22.39 7.50 14.40
CA LYS A 68 23.69 8.17 14.41
C LYS A 68 24.73 7.40 13.58
N ALA A 69 24.68 6.06 13.57
CA ALA A 69 25.56 5.24 12.76
C ALA A 69 25.26 5.36 11.25
N ALA A 70 23.97 5.37 10.87
CA ALA A 70 23.51 5.59 9.49
C ALA A 70 24.04 6.88 8.88
N LEU A 71 23.86 7.99 9.60
CA LEU A 71 24.30 9.31 9.16
C LEU A 71 25.82 9.41 9.06
N ARG A 72 26.56 8.77 9.98
CA ARG A 72 28.03 8.71 9.93
C ARG A 72 28.53 7.94 8.71
N GLN A 73 27.90 6.81 8.37
CA GLN A 73 28.28 6.04 7.20
C GLN A 73 27.97 6.76 5.88
N LYS A 74 26.80 7.43 5.76
CA LYS A 74 26.50 8.22 4.56
C LYS A 74 27.42 9.44 4.42
N ALA A 75 27.78 10.08 5.53
CA ALA A 75 28.80 11.14 5.51
C ALA A 75 30.16 10.60 5.02
N GLN A 76 30.56 9.42 5.49
CA GLN A 76 31.80 8.76 5.06
C GLN A 76 31.77 8.32 3.59
N SER A 77 30.65 7.83 3.06
CA SER A 77 30.54 7.44 1.64
C SER A 77 30.52 8.65 0.69
N LEU A 78 29.98 9.78 1.13
CA LEU A 78 30.04 11.06 0.42
C LEU A 78 31.45 11.68 0.42
N ASP A 79 32.24 11.46 1.47
CA ASP A 79 33.64 11.93 1.53
C ASP A 79 34.59 11.05 0.66
N CYS A 80 34.34 9.74 0.57
CA CYS A 80 35.15 8.83 -0.25
C CYS A 80 34.92 8.96 -1.77
N SER A 81 33.89 9.68 -2.22
CA SER A 81 33.60 9.87 -3.65
C SER A 81 34.21 11.15 -4.26
N LYS A 82 34.99 11.93 -3.49
CA LYS A 82 35.67 13.12 -3.97
C LYS A 82 37.14 12.87 -4.30
N THR A 83 37.40 12.36 -5.51
CA THR A 83 38.65 12.70 -6.21
C THR A 83 38.45 14.06 -6.88
N ASN A 84 39.31 15.01 -6.49
CA ASN A 84 39.62 16.25 -7.19
C ASN A 84 38.44 17.13 -7.65
N THR A 85 37.83 17.83 -6.70
CA THR A 85 37.53 19.26 -6.88
C THR A 85 37.28 19.89 -5.52
N THR A 86 38.12 20.84 -5.17
CA THR A 86 38.06 21.72 -4.02
C THR A 86 36.73 22.50 -4.04
N SER A 87 35.70 21.93 -3.42
CA SER A 87 34.47 22.65 -3.10
C SER A 87 33.92 22.15 -1.77
N LEU A 88 33.96 23.10 -0.82
CA LEU A 88 33.50 23.05 0.56
C LEU A 88 32.29 22.14 0.78
N TYR A 89 32.56 20.96 1.34
CA TYR A 89 31.59 20.27 2.18
C TYR A 89 32.22 20.19 3.56
N LYS A 90 32.11 21.29 4.32
CA LYS A 90 32.09 21.13 5.78
C LYS A 90 30.66 20.71 6.07
N PRO A 91 30.37 19.47 6.49
CA PRO A 91 29.07 19.18 7.07
C PRO A 91 28.95 20.17 8.22
N GLN A 92 28.11 21.19 8.07
CA GLN A 92 27.92 22.14 9.13
C GLN A 92 27.54 21.31 10.34
N ARG A 93 28.25 21.50 11.46
CA ARG A 93 27.87 21.07 12.81
C ARG A 93 26.57 21.80 13.23
N THR A 94 25.63 22.00 12.32
CA THR A 94 24.28 22.43 12.61
C THR A 94 23.67 21.24 13.32
N ALA A 95 23.61 21.36 14.65
CA ALA A 95 22.93 20.52 15.62
C ALA A 95 22.40 19.19 15.06
N MET A 96 22.90 18.07 15.61
CA MET A 96 22.17 16.79 15.61
C MET A 96 20.78 17.00 16.25
N ARG A 97 19.88 17.70 15.55
CA ARG A 97 18.46 17.67 15.83
C ARG A 97 18.10 16.21 15.65
N ILE A 98 17.45 15.66 16.67
CA ILE A 98 16.85 14.34 16.63
C ILE A 98 15.85 14.40 15.48
N LEU A 99 16.27 14.00 14.28
CA LEU A 99 15.37 13.88 13.14
C LEU A 99 14.28 12.87 13.52
N GLU A 100 13.05 13.08 13.05
CA GLU A 100 11.96 12.13 13.27
C GLU A 100 12.28 10.79 12.58
N LYS A 101 11.64 9.69 12.99
CA LYS A 101 11.95 8.34 12.47
C LYS A 101 11.90 8.30 10.93
N SER A 102 10.89 8.97 10.37
CA SER A 102 10.60 9.14 8.94
C SER A 102 11.67 9.92 8.18
N GLU A 103 12.36 10.85 8.83
CA GLU A 103 13.34 11.73 8.18
C GLU A 103 14.66 11.00 7.87
N TYR A 104 15.00 9.93 8.60
CA TYR A 104 16.20 9.12 8.32
C TYR A 104 16.08 8.32 7.06
N LEU A 105 14.88 7.86 6.72
CA LEU A 105 14.64 7.03 5.54
C LEU A 105 14.85 7.81 4.24
N ARG A 106 14.83 9.15 4.31
CA ARG A 106 15.15 10.03 3.17
C ARG A 106 16.57 9.86 2.66
N ILE A 107 17.48 9.33 3.47
CA ILE A 107 18.84 9.01 3.00
C ILE A 107 18.86 7.90 1.95
N PHE A 108 17.76 7.19 1.72
CA PHE A 108 17.68 6.14 0.72
C PHE A 108 16.81 6.54 -0.48
N TYR A 109 16.36 7.80 -0.58
CA TYR A 109 15.53 8.25 -1.69
C TYR A 109 16.25 8.21 -3.05
N ASP A 110 17.57 8.35 -3.04
CA ASP A 110 18.45 8.15 -4.19
C ASP A 110 18.57 6.69 -4.63
N CYS A 111 18.16 5.75 -3.78
CA CYS A 111 18.20 4.31 -4.04
C CYS A 111 16.84 3.75 -4.49
N LEU A 112 15.79 4.57 -4.56
CA LEU A 112 14.44 4.16 -4.93
C LEU A 112 14.40 3.73 -6.39
N ILE A 113 13.88 2.53 -6.62
CA ILE A 113 13.66 1.99 -7.96
C ILE A 113 12.17 2.15 -8.27
N TRP A 114 11.86 3.01 -9.22
CA TRP A 114 10.51 3.23 -9.73
C TRP A 114 10.17 2.18 -10.78
N GLU A 115 8.89 1.81 -10.83
CA GLU A 115 8.35 0.99 -11.92
C GLU A 115 8.30 1.79 -13.22
N LYS A 116 8.50 1.11 -14.36
CA LYS A 116 8.65 1.78 -15.66
C LYS A 116 7.35 2.38 -16.20
N THR A 117 6.21 1.79 -15.83
CA THR A 117 4.90 2.05 -16.44
C THR A 117 3.94 2.79 -15.52
N MET A 118 4.31 2.99 -14.25
CA MET A 118 3.48 3.68 -13.26
C MET A 118 4.36 4.35 -12.21
N ILE A 119 3.85 5.41 -11.60
CA ILE A 119 4.51 6.13 -10.50
C ILE A 119 4.34 5.30 -9.23
N LYS A 120 5.11 4.21 -9.16
CA LYS A 120 5.12 3.26 -8.05
C LYS A 120 6.53 2.82 -7.72
N ILE A 121 6.84 2.71 -6.43
CA ILE A 121 8.14 2.22 -5.99
C ILE A 121 8.12 0.69 -6.00
N ASN A 122 9.11 0.08 -6.65
CA ASN A 122 9.36 -1.35 -6.53
C ASN A 122 10.05 -1.62 -5.19
N ASP A 123 9.26 -2.00 -4.19
CA ASP A 123 9.70 -2.17 -2.81
C ASP A 123 10.82 -3.20 -2.66
N PHE A 124 10.68 -4.39 -3.27
CA PHE A 124 11.68 -5.44 -3.19
C PHE A 124 12.99 -5.06 -3.89
N ALA A 125 12.92 -4.55 -5.12
CA ALA A 125 14.11 -4.13 -5.86
C ALA A 125 14.85 -2.99 -5.15
N THR A 126 14.09 -2.03 -4.61
CA THR A 126 14.63 -0.93 -3.80
C THR A 126 15.32 -1.46 -2.54
N ALA A 127 14.67 -2.37 -1.80
CA ALA A 127 15.26 -2.97 -0.60
C ALA A 127 16.55 -3.73 -0.92
N LYS A 128 16.57 -4.50 -2.01
CA LYS A 128 17.75 -5.23 -2.48
C LYS A 128 18.89 -4.26 -2.85
N ASN A 129 18.58 -3.20 -3.59
CA ASN A 129 19.55 -2.16 -3.93
C ASN A 129 20.15 -1.48 -2.69
N ILE A 130 19.33 -1.16 -1.69
CA ILE A 130 19.79 -0.57 -0.41
C ILE A 130 20.72 -1.54 0.33
N VAL A 131 20.34 -2.82 0.39
CA VAL A 131 21.11 -3.89 1.05
C VAL A 131 22.49 -4.07 0.41
N GLU A 132 22.57 -4.03 -0.91
CA GLU A 132 23.80 -4.26 -1.69
C GLU A 132 24.70 -3.01 -1.73
N SER A 133 24.13 -1.84 -1.98
CA SER A 133 24.88 -0.60 -2.22
C SER A 133 25.18 0.19 -0.93
N GLN A 134 24.23 0.28 0.00
CA GLN A 134 24.33 1.17 1.16
C GLN A 134 24.64 0.43 2.48
N CYS A 135 24.25 -0.84 2.61
CA CYS A 135 24.36 -1.57 3.88
C CYS A 135 25.63 -2.44 4.03
N LYS A 136 26.71 -2.15 3.28
CA LYS A 136 27.96 -2.95 3.32
C LYS A 136 28.53 -3.10 4.73
N ASN A 137 28.56 -2.00 5.49
CA ASN A 137 29.10 -1.94 6.85
C ASN A 137 28.02 -1.92 7.94
N TRP A 138 26.77 -2.28 7.59
CA TRP A 138 25.65 -2.21 8.51
C TRP A 138 24.85 -3.50 8.54
N SER A 139 25.43 -4.50 9.20
CA SER A 139 24.88 -5.86 9.29
C SER A 139 23.48 -5.89 9.90
N GLN A 140 23.20 -5.05 10.91
CA GLN A 140 21.86 -4.99 11.52
C GLN A 140 20.79 -4.53 10.53
N LEU A 141 21.00 -3.41 9.83
CA LEU A 141 20.01 -2.91 8.87
C LEU A 141 19.84 -3.89 7.70
N LYS A 142 20.95 -4.48 7.23
CA LYS A 142 20.93 -5.56 6.24
C LYS A 142 20.05 -6.73 6.69
N PHE A 143 20.21 -7.19 7.94
CA PHE A 143 19.38 -8.26 8.52
C PHE A 143 17.91 -7.87 8.61
N GLN A 144 17.61 -6.62 9.02
CA GLN A 144 16.24 -6.14 9.16
C GLN A 144 15.50 -6.08 7.81
N PHE A 145 16.13 -5.54 6.77
CA PHE A 145 15.58 -5.56 5.41
C PHE A 145 15.41 -6.99 4.89
N ALA A 146 16.42 -7.84 5.08
CA ALA A 146 16.36 -9.24 4.66
C ALA A 146 15.18 -9.99 5.29
N CYS A 147 14.95 -9.77 6.59
CA CYS A 147 13.80 -10.31 7.32
C CYS A 147 12.45 -9.80 6.78
N CYS A 148 12.31 -8.50 6.58
CA CYS A 148 11.06 -7.88 6.13
C CYS A 148 10.69 -8.21 4.68
N TYR A 149 11.69 -8.49 3.83
CA TYR A 149 11.51 -8.83 2.42
C TYR A 149 11.74 -10.31 2.10
N ALA A 150 11.89 -11.15 3.14
CA ALA A 150 12.14 -12.59 3.01
C ALA A 150 13.29 -12.92 2.04
N MET A 151 14.42 -12.22 2.15
CA MET A 151 15.62 -12.49 1.36
C MET A 151 16.37 -13.70 1.92
N GLU A 152 15.83 -14.90 1.72
CA GLU A 152 16.31 -16.14 2.35
C GLU A 152 17.78 -16.45 2.04
N GLU A 153 18.19 -16.28 0.78
CA GLU A 153 19.58 -16.46 0.35
C GLU A 153 20.56 -15.64 1.20
N LEU A 154 20.15 -14.43 1.60
CA LEU A 154 20.95 -13.54 2.43
C LEU A 154 20.87 -13.91 3.92
N LEU A 155 19.70 -14.35 4.39
CA LEU A 155 19.47 -14.73 5.80
C LEU A 155 20.19 -16.03 6.17
N GLU A 156 20.33 -16.96 5.22
CA GLU A 156 20.99 -18.25 5.43
C GLU A 156 22.52 -18.21 5.23
N ASP A 157 23.07 -17.11 4.72
CA ASP A 157 24.51 -16.98 4.52
C ASP A 157 25.25 -16.75 5.86
N GLU A 158 25.83 -17.83 6.40
CA GLU A 158 26.64 -17.80 7.64
C GLU A 158 27.87 -16.89 7.55
N ARG A 159 28.37 -16.57 6.34
CA ARG A 159 29.48 -15.63 6.16
C ARG A 159 29.05 -14.20 6.44
N ILE A 160 27.77 -13.88 6.17
CA ILE A 160 27.18 -12.56 6.39
C ILE A 160 26.61 -12.46 7.81
N PHE A 161 25.92 -13.51 8.28
CA PHE A 161 25.29 -13.54 9.59
C PHE A 161 25.82 -14.68 10.45
N ASP A 162 27.06 -14.54 10.90
CA ASP A 162 27.69 -15.49 11.81
C ASP A 162 26.93 -15.64 13.15
N LYS A 163 27.23 -16.71 13.89
CA LYS A 163 26.59 -17.02 15.18
C LYS A 163 26.71 -15.89 16.22
N ASN A 164 27.79 -15.11 16.20
CA ASN A 164 28.00 -14.00 17.14
C ASN A 164 27.09 -12.82 16.80
N ARG A 165 26.97 -12.47 15.51
CA ARG A 165 26.02 -11.46 15.00
C ARG A 165 24.59 -11.85 15.32
N MET A 166 24.22 -13.11 15.10
CA MET A 166 22.88 -13.62 15.41
C MET A 166 22.56 -13.52 16.91
N ARG A 167 23.51 -13.83 17.81
CA ARG A 167 23.36 -13.60 19.25
C ARG A 167 23.20 -12.12 19.60
N ALA A 168 23.95 -11.24 18.94
CA ALA A 168 23.84 -9.80 19.15
C ALA A 168 22.49 -9.27 18.67
N PHE A 169 22.01 -9.70 17.50
CA PHE A 169 20.68 -9.35 17.00
C PHE A 169 19.58 -9.86 17.90
N LYS A 170 19.69 -11.08 18.44
CA LYS A 170 18.74 -11.59 19.43
C LYS A 170 18.65 -10.75 20.70
N LYS A 171 19.72 -10.10 21.14
CA LYS A 171 19.64 -9.19 22.29
C LYS A 171 18.92 -7.87 21.98
N LYS A 172 18.98 -7.43 20.72
CA LYS A 172 18.56 -6.09 20.28
C LYS A 172 17.18 -6.04 19.62
N LEU A 173 16.87 -7.08 18.84
CA LEU A 173 15.77 -7.10 17.88
C LEU A 173 14.63 -8.06 18.26
N ASP A 174 14.83 -8.93 19.25
CA ASP A 174 13.93 -10.05 19.57
C ASP A 174 12.55 -9.61 20.09
N ASN A 175 12.39 -8.33 20.46
CA ASN A 175 11.09 -7.76 20.82
C ASN A 175 10.19 -7.49 19.60
N HIS A 176 10.76 -7.47 18.39
CA HIS A 176 10.00 -7.20 17.18
C HIS A 176 9.47 -8.52 16.57
N PRO A 177 8.18 -8.61 16.19
CA PRO A 177 7.56 -9.88 15.81
C PRO A 177 8.23 -10.55 14.60
N ILE A 178 8.65 -9.78 13.59
CA ILE A 178 9.37 -10.32 12.42
C ILE A 178 10.74 -10.88 12.83
N TYR A 179 11.51 -10.14 13.63
CA TYR A 179 12.88 -10.53 13.93
C TYR A 179 12.90 -11.68 14.93
N HIS A 180 11.99 -11.67 15.92
CA HIS A 180 11.76 -12.81 16.81
C HIS A 180 11.49 -14.10 16.04
N PHE A 181 10.62 -14.02 15.01
CA PHE A 181 10.31 -15.14 14.13
C PHE A 181 11.56 -15.63 13.39
N TRP A 182 12.26 -14.76 12.66
CA TRP A 182 13.42 -15.16 11.87
C TRP A 182 14.59 -15.66 12.72
N LEU A 183 14.89 -14.99 13.83
CA LEU A 183 15.98 -15.40 14.73
C LEU A 183 15.76 -16.80 15.32
N ARG A 184 14.50 -17.21 15.52
CA ARG A 184 14.15 -18.56 15.95
C ARG A 184 14.34 -19.57 14.84
N VAL A 185 13.80 -19.28 13.67
CA VAL A 185 13.87 -20.14 12.49
C VAL A 185 15.32 -20.37 12.03
N LEU A 186 16.13 -19.32 12.03
CA LEU A 186 17.55 -19.38 11.65
C LEU A 186 18.41 -20.09 12.71
N ALA A 187 17.92 -20.23 13.95
CA ALA A 187 18.63 -20.97 14.99
C ALA A 187 18.46 -22.49 14.87
N ASP A 188 17.30 -22.96 14.38
CA ASP A 188 17.01 -24.38 14.16
C ASP A 188 16.07 -24.54 12.94
N ARG A 189 16.58 -25.15 11.86
CA ARG A 189 15.80 -25.39 10.63
C ARG A 189 14.58 -26.27 10.86
N GLN A 190 14.55 -27.11 11.90
CA GLN A 190 13.37 -27.91 12.24
C GLN A 190 12.21 -27.05 12.79
N GLU A 191 12.46 -25.79 13.17
CA GLU A 191 11.41 -24.88 13.64
C GLU A 191 10.39 -24.55 12.54
N TRP A 192 10.77 -24.54 11.26
CA TRP A 192 9.81 -24.39 10.16
C TRP A 192 8.70 -25.44 10.27
N THR A 193 9.05 -26.72 10.38
CA THR A 193 8.07 -27.81 10.49
C THR A 193 7.22 -27.70 11.77
N LYS A 194 7.80 -27.20 12.87
CA LYS A 194 7.07 -27.04 14.13
C LYS A 194 6.04 -25.90 14.08
N LEU A 195 6.31 -24.84 13.32
CA LEU A 195 5.45 -23.66 13.17
C LEU A 195 4.27 -23.92 12.21
N TYR A 196 4.48 -24.74 11.18
CA TYR A 196 3.50 -25.06 10.14
C TYR A 196 2.79 -26.39 10.37
N ARG A 197 2.23 -26.55 11.56
CA ARG A 197 1.43 -27.71 11.94
C ARG A 197 0.07 -27.67 11.23
N SER A 198 -0.09 -28.46 10.18
CA SER A 198 -1.29 -28.52 9.34
C SER A 198 -2.48 -29.20 10.02
N ASP A 199 -2.25 -29.94 11.10
CA ASP A 199 -3.27 -30.62 11.93
C ASP A 199 -4.10 -29.64 12.77
N ARG A 200 -3.67 -28.37 12.88
CA ARG A 200 -4.32 -27.36 13.72
C ARG A 200 -4.87 -26.23 12.87
N LEU A 201 -6.12 -25.83 13.15
CA LEU A 201 -6.68 -24.61 12.57
C LEU A 201 -5.98 -23.34 13.11
N ILE A 202 -5.47 -23.40 14.35
CA ILE A 202 -4.78 -22.28 14.99
C ILE A 202 -3.30 -22.35 14.65
N VAL A 203 -2.81 -21.29 14.02
CA VAL A 203 -1.40 -21.09 13.69
C VAL A 203 -0.61 -20.71 14.94
N ASP A 204 0.65 -21.12 15.01
CA ASP A 204 1.56 -20.70 16.09
C ASP A 204 1.52 -19.18 16.30
N GLN A 205 1.48 -18.76 17.57
CA GLN A 205 1.31 -17.35 17.93
C GLN A 205 2.40 -16.46 17.31
N ARG A 206 3.65 -16.94 17.21
CA ARG A 206 4.75 -16.16 16.65
C ARG A 206 4.59 -15.95 15.15
N LEU A 207 4.25 -17.03 14.46
CA LEU A 207 3.96 -16.98 13.03
C LEU A 207 2.77 -16.04 12.78
N MET A 208 1.70 -16.14 13.57
CA MET A 208 0.54 -15.25 13.49
C MET A 208 0.91 -13.77 13.72
N LEU A 209 1.78 -13.47 14.70
CA LEU A 209 2.24 -12.11 14.97
C LEU A 209 3.10 -11.55 13.83
N ALA A 210 4.05 -12.33 13.30
CA ALA A 210 4.86 -11.95 12.16
C ALA A 210 4.00 -11.68 10.93
N PHE A 211 3.02 -12.55 10.68
CA PHE A 211 2.09 -12.44 9.56
C PHE A 211 1.19 -11.22 9.65
N LYS A 212 0.57 -11.00 10.83
CA LYS A 212 -0.26 -9.82 11.10
C LYS A 212 0.55 -8.53 10.95
N PHE A 213 1.80 -8.52 11.39
CA PHE A 213 2.69 -7.38 11.18
C PHE A 213 2.98 -7.17 9.69
N ALA A 214 3.35 -8.24 8.96
CA ALA A 214 3.70 -8.16 7.54
C ALA A 214 2.52 -7.67 6.68
N ILE A 215 1.31 -8.18 6.94
CA ILE A 215 0.08 -7.74 6.27
C ILE A 215 -0.22 -6.27 6.57
N ASN A 216 -0.22 -5.89 7.85
CA ASN A 216 -0.61 -4.53 8.25
C ASN A 216 0.34 -3.45 7.74
N ASN A 217 1.61 -3.80 7.49
CA ASN A 217 2.64 -2.87 7.03
C ASN A 217 3.06 -3.13 5.58
N GLY A 218 2.33 -3.97 4.84
CA GLY A 218 2.51 -4.11 3.39
C GLY A 218 3.78 -4.83 2.94
N PHE A 219 4.37 -5.71 3.76
CA PHE A 219 5.54 -6.52 3.38
C PHE A 219 5.10 -7.77 2.60
N LEU A 220 4.78 -7.57 1.31
CA LEU A 220 4.15 -8.58 0.45
C LEU A 220 5.00 -9.84 0.26
N GLU A 221 6.30 -9.69 0.09
CA GLU A 221 7.24 -10.79 -0.14
C GLU A 221 7.29 -11.72 1.08
N LEU A 222 7.35 -11.14 2.28
CA LEU A 222 7.26 -11.89 3.51
C LEU A 222 5.90 -12.55 3.67
N VAL A 223 4.79 -11.86 3.36
CA VAL A 223 3.46 -12.47 3.42
C VAL A 223 3.39 -13.68 2.49
N LYS A 224 3.77 -13.55 1.22
CA LYS A 224 3.79 -14.66 0.25
C LYS A 224 4.61 -15.84 0.78
N ARG A 225 5.81 -15.57 1.27
CA ARG A 225 6.68 -16.62 1.80
C ARG A 225 6.09 -17.33 3.02
N LEU A 226 5.46 -16.59 3.92
CA LEU A 226 4.79 -17.19 5.09
C LEU A 226 3.50 -17.91 4.69
N TRP A 227 2.87 -17.50 3.59
CA TRP A 227 1.61 -18.04 3.09
C TRP A 227 1.74 -19.48 2.61
N ASP A 228 2.84 -19.81 1.93
CA ASP A 228 3.04 -21.10 1.24
C ASP A 228 3.00 -22.33 2.17
N GLY A 229 3.25 -22.15 3.47
CA GLY A 229 3.22 -23.25 4.44
C GLY A 229 1.86 -23.49 5.12
N LEU A 230 0.86 -22.61 4.91
CA LEU A 230 -0.41 -22.66 5.64
C LEU A 230 -1.44 -23.57 4.94
N SER A 231 -2.33 -24.19 5.71
CA SER A 231 -3.52 -24.84 5.14
C SER A 231 -4.59 -23.80 4.76
N GLU A 232 -5.54 -24.14 3.88
CA GLU A 232 -6.59 -23.20 3.45
C GLU A 232 -7.40 -22.65 4.64
N GLY A 233 -7.70 -23.49 5.64
CA GLY A 233 -8.41 -23.04 6.85
C GLY A 233 -7.61 -22.04 7.70
N GLN A 234 -6.29 -22.22 7.78
CA GLN A 234 -5.40 -21.26 8.46
C GLN A 234 -5.28 -19.95 7.68
N MET A 235 -5.15 -20.05 6.35
CA MET A 235 -5.12 -18.90 5.44
C MET A 235 -6.39 -18.06 5.56
N GLU A 236 -7.56 -18.71 5.57
CA GLU A 236 -8.86 -18.06 5.74
C GLU A 236 -8.93 -17.34 7.10
N ALA A 237 -8.62 -18.05 8.19
CA ALA A 237 -8.71 -17.50 9.54
C ALA A 237 -7.83 -16.25 9.73
N ILE A 238 -6.57 -16.31 9.33
CA ILE A 238 -5.65 -15.17 9.48
C ILE A 238 -5.98 -14.05 8.49
N GLY A 239 -6.23 -14.41 7.24
CA GLY A 239 -6.53 -13.44 6.19
C GLY A 239 -7.78 -12.64 6.49
N PHE A 240 -8.85 -13.28 6.95
CA PHE A 240 -10.09 -12.61 7.36
C PHE A 240 -9.88 -11.70 8.56
N LEU A 241 -9.11 -12.13 9.55
CA LEU A 241 -8.79 -11.30 10.71
C LEU A 241 -8.07 -10.00 10.32
N CYS A 242 -7.22 -10.05 9.30
CA CYS A 242 -6.47 -8.87 8.84
C CYS A 242 -7.21 -8.06 7.76
N TRP A 243 -8.16 -8.67 7.04
CA TRP A 243 -8.81 -8.09 5.86
C TRP A 243 -9.42 -6.71 6.11
N LYS A 244 -10.24 -6.56 7.17
CA LYS A 244 -10.93 -5.30 7.46
C LYS A 244 -9.95 -4.13 7.65
N LYS A 245 -8.81 -4.38 8.30
CA LYS A 245 -7.81 -3.35 8.58
C LYS A 245 -7.06 -2.92 7.31
N VAL A 246 -6.71 -3.87 6.45
CA VAL A 246 -5.90 -3.57 5.25
C VAL A 246 -6.74 -3.07 4.09
N CYS A 247 -7.89 -3.70 3.83
CA CYS A 247 -8.74 -3.36 2.69
C CYS A 247 -9.15 -1.89 2.69
N PHE A 248 -9.58 -1.34 3.83
CA PHE A 248 -10.19 -0.01 3.87
C PHE A 248 -9.23 1.13 4.21
N ASN A 249 -8.00 0.81 4.63
CA ASN A 249 -6.92 1.78 4.80
C ASN A 249 -6.21 2.07 3.47
N LEU A 250 -6.21 1.12 2.52
CA LEU A 250 -5.62 1.24 1.17
C LEU A 250 -4.16 1.71 1.11
N GLN A 251 -3.44 1.70 2.23
CA GLN A 251 -2.03 2.11 2.29
C GLN A 251 -1.12 1.21 1.44
N HIS A 252 -1.53 -0.05 1.24
CA HIS A 252 -0.76 -1.05 0.51
C HIS A 252 -1.64 -1.76 -0.54
N PRO A 253 -1.85 -1.14 -1.72
CA PRO A 253 -2.77 -1.66 -2.75
C PRO A 253 -2.46 -3.10 -3.20
N GLU A 254 -1.17 -3.44 -3.35
CA GLU A 254 -0.77 -4.80 -3.72
C GLU A 254 -1.10 -5.85 -2.67
N MET A 255 -1.00 -5.49 -1.39
CA MET A 255 -1.41 -6.37 -0.29
C MET A 255 -2.92 -6.63 -0.36
N VAL A 256 -3.72 -5.60 -0.67
CA VAL A 256 -5.16 -5.73 -0.89
C VAL A 256 -5.45 -6.66 -2.06
N ARG A 257 -4.81 -6.46 -3.22
CA ARG A 257 -4.97 -7.32 -4.41
C ARG A 257 -4.64 -8.77 -4.11
N PHE A 258 -3.50 -9.02 -3.46
CA PHE A 258 -3.06 -10.36 -3.09
C PHE A 258 -4.07 -11.04 -2.15
N LEU A 259 -4.39 -10.40 -1.02
CA LEU A 259 -5.33 -10.96 -0.04
C LEU A 259 -6.71 -11.16 -0.65
N CYS A 260 -7.22 -10.18 -1.42
CA CYS A 260 -8.51 -10.28 -2.08
C CYS A 260 -8.57 -11.50 -3.00
N THR A 261 -7.54 -11.69 -3.83
CA THR A 261 -7.48 -12.78 -4.81
C THR A 261 -7.46 -14.14 -4.12
N VAL A 262 -6.55 -14.32 -3.15
CA VAL A 262 -6.37 -15.60 -2.47
C VAL A 262 -7.57 -15.94 -1.59
N LEU A 263 -8.07 -14.98 -0.81
CA LEU A 263 -9.20 -15.22 0.08
C LEU A 263 -10.52 -15.41 -0.66
N CYS A 264 -10.72 -14.76 -1.81
CA CYS A 264 -11.90 -15.02 -2.64
C CYS A 264 -11.87 -16.39 -3.29
N ARG A 265 -10.68 -16.91 -3.61
CA ARG A 265 -10.50 -18.29 -4.10
C ARG A 265 -10.91 -19.30 -3.03
N ILE A 266 -10.57 -19.05 -1.77
CA ILE A 266 -10.92 -19.93 -0.63
C ILE A 266 -12.42 -19.78 -0.29
N ASN A 267 -12.88 -18.56 0.03
CA ASN A 267 -14.25 -18.31 0.43
C ASN A 267 -14.78 -16.95 -0.04
N LYS A 268 -15.24 -16.91 -1.30
CA LYS A 268 -15.88 -15.73 -1.91
C LYS A 268 -17.08 -15.17 -1.14
N ARG A 269 -17.88 -16.03 -0.49
CA ARG A 269 -19.08 -15.60 0.26
C ARG A 269 -18.69 -14.89 1.55
N GLY A 270 -17.76 -15.47 2.32
CA GLY A 270 -17.19 -14.87 3.52
C GLY A 270 -16.55 -13.52 3.22
N MET A 271 -15.71 -13.46 2.18
CA MET A 271 -15.09 -12.22 1.73
C MET A 271 -16.10 -11.12 1.38
N ALA A 272 -17.16 -11.46 0.64
CA ALA A 272 -18.20 -10.51 0.32
C ALA A 272 -18.93 -10.02 1.58
N GLN A 273 -19.27 -10.92 2.51
CA GLN A 273 -19.95 -10.55 3.77
C GLN A 273 -19.11 -9.61 4.63
N MET A 274 -17.81 -9.86 4.77
CA MET A 274 -16.91 -9.02 5.55
C MET A 274 -16.67 -7.65 4.91
N SER A 275 -16.70 -7.59 3.57
CA SER A 275 -16.44 -6.36 2.83
C SER A 275 -17.67 -5.46 2.72
N TRP A 276 -18.87 -6.03 2.59
CA TRP A 276 -20.09 -5.31 2.26
C TRP A 276 -20.41 -4.15 3.20
N ASN A 277 -20.48 -4.38 4.51
CA ASN A 277 -20.95 -3.35 5.45
C ASN A 277 -20.06 -2.10 5.43
N ASN A 278 -18.73 -2.28 5.40
CA ASN A 278 -17.78 -1.17 5.36
C ASN A 278 -17.76 -0.49 3.99
N PHE A 279 -17.87 -1.27 2.90
CA PHE A 279 -17.97 -0.75 1.54
C PHE A 279 -19.22 0.11 1.38
N TYR A 280 -20.39 -0.45 1.70
CA TYR A 280 -21.66 0.24 1.54
C TYR A 280 -21.73 1.48 2.46
N HIS A 281 -21.22 1.41 3.68
CA HIS A 281 -21.11 2.60 4.55
C HIS A 281 -20.28 3.72 3.90
N LYS A 282 -19.13 3.40 3.29
CA LYS A 282 -18.31 4.38 2.56
C LYS A 282 -19.01 4.92 1.32
N THR A 283 -19.71 4.06 0.57
CA THR A 283 -20.53 4.45 -0.58
C THR A 283 -21.64 5.40 -0.15
N TYR A 284 -22.39 5.06 0.89
CA TYR A 284 -23.47 5.88 1.43
C TYR A 284 -22.98 7.27 1.84
N GLN A 285 -21.80 7.33 2.47
CA GLN A 285 -21.15 8.60 2.84
C GLN A 285 -20.84 9.52 1.65
N ILE A 286 -20.71 8.99 0.43
CA ILE A 286 -20.51 9.75 -0.80
C ILE A 286 -21.86 10.18 -1.39
N LEU A 287 -22.88 9.31 -1.27
CA LEU A 287 -24.18 9.52 -1.88
C LEU A 287 -25.04 10.56 -1.13
N ASP A 288 -25.16 10.42 0.19
CA ASP A 288 -26.20 11.08 1.00
C ASP A 288 -25.70 12.21 1.91
N VAL A 289 -24.40 12.26 2.26
CA VAL A 289 -23.95 13.21 3.30
C VAL A 289 -23.95 14.66 2.78
N GLU A 290 -25.00 15.38 3.15
CA GLU A 290 -25.06 16.84 3.12
C GLU A 290 -24.02 17.42 4.09
N GLY A 291 -23.27 18.43 3.65
CA GLY A 291 -22.26 19.11 4.49
C GLY A 291 -20.79 18.71 4.24
N LEU A 292 -20.49 17.73 3.38
CA LEU A 292 -19.11 17.50 2.94
C LEU A 292 -18.67 18.58 1.95
N SER A 293 -17.44 19.07 2.13
CA SER A 293 -16.79 19.90 1.12
C SER A 293 -16.60 19.13 -0.18
N ARG A 294 -16.44 19.86 -1.29
CA ARG A 294 -16.17 19.25 -2.61
C ARG A 294 -14.93 18.36 -2.58
N ASP A 295 -13.89 18.81 -1.89
CA ASP A 295 -12.59 18.12 -1.82
C ASP A 295 -12.69 16.82 -1.01
N GLU A 296 -13.38 16.83 0.13
CA GLU A 296 -13.62 15.62 0.93
C GLU A 296 -14.43 14.58 0.16
N ARG A 297 -15.43 15.03 -0.62
CA ARG A 297 -16.22 14.13 -1.47
C ARG A 297 -15.35 13.50 -2.56
N LEU A 298 -14.51 14.30 -3.22
CA LEU A 298 -13.59 13.81 -4.24
C LEU A 298 -12.57 12.82 -3.66
N GLU A 299 -12.01 13.09 -2.48
CA GLU A 299 -11.10 12.18 -1.80
C GLU A 299 -11.78 10.84 -1.46
N ARG A 300 -13.00 10.88 -0.93
CA ARG A 300 -13.79 9.66 -0.64
C ARG A 300 -14.11 8.90 -1.92
N PHE A 301 -14.45 9.60 -3.00
CA PHE A 301 -14.69 9.00 -4.31
C PHE A 301 -13.45 8.28 -4.85
N LYS A 302 -12.27 8.94 -4.84
CA LYS A 302 -10.99 8.32 -5.23
C LYS A 302 -10.65 7.09 -4.39
N LYS A 303 -10.94 7.12 -3.07
CA LYS A 303 -10.78 5.94 -2.20
C LYS A 303 -11.71 4.79 -2.59
N LEU A 304 -12.95 5.09 -2.98
CA LEU A 304 -13.91 4.08 -3.43
C LEU A 304 -13.49 3.45 -4.77
N GLU A 305 -13.05 4.27 -5.71
CA GLU A 305 -12.48 3.81 -6.98
C GLU A 305 -11.28 2.91 -6.75
N CYS A 306 -10.33 3.34 -5.92
CA CYS A 306 -9.16 2.54 -5.57
C CYS A 306 -9.52 1.21 -4.89
N LEU A 307 -10.58 1.14 -4.06
CA LEU A 307 -11.07 -0.14 -3.52
C LEU A 307 -11.48 -1.09 -4.64
N LEU A 308 -12.30 -0.61 -5.58
CA LEU A 308 -12.80 -1.41 -6.69
C LEU A 308 -11.66 -1.85 -7.62
N GLU A 309 -10.72 -0.96 -7.94
CA GLU A 309 -9.54 -1.26 -8.75
C GLU A 309 -8.69 -2.39 -8.16
N ASN A 310 -8.58 -2.45 -6.83
CA ASN A 310 -7.74 -3.41 -6.13
C ASN A 310 -8.46 -4.71 -5.75
N TRP A 311 -9.76 -4.83 -6.03
CA TRP A 311 -10.52 -6.05 -5.79
C TRP A 311 -10.56 -6.96 -7.01
N CYS A 312 -10.46 -8.26 -6.77
CA CYS A 312 -10.63 -9.26 -7.82
C CYS A 312 -12.07 -9.27 -8.35
N ASP A 313 -12.24 -9.65 -9.62
CA ASP A 313 -13.53 -9.62 -10.32
C ASP A 313 -14.63 -10.39 -9.59
N PRO A 314 -14.38 -11.59 -9.02
CA PRO A 314 -15.41 -12.30 -8.27
C PRO A 314 -15.96 -11.48 -7.10
N LEU A 315 -15.10 -10.78 -6.35
CA LEU A 315 -15.55 -9.95 -5.23
C LEU A 315 -16.33 -8.74 -5.72
N ARG A 316 -15.80 -8.02 -6.74
CA ARG A 316 -16.46 -6.86 -7.35
C ARG A 316 -17.87 -7.21 -7.78
N LYS A 317 -18.04 -8.30 -8.54
CA LYS A 317 -19.33 -8.77 -9.04
C LYS A 317 -20.33 -9.04 -7.92
N ILE A 318 -19.91 -9.78 -6.88
CA ILE A 318 -20.78 -10.09 -5.73
C ILE A 318 -21.18 -8.84 -4.96
N ILE A 319 -20.23 -7.92 -4.73
CA ILE A 319 -20.49 -6.68 -3.98
C ILE A 319 -21.41 -5.75 -4.76
N LEU A 320 -21.18 -5.55 -6.05
CA LEU A 320 -21.99 -4.65 -6.89
C LEU A 320 -23.40 -5.20 -7.15
N SER A 321 -23.59 -6.53 -7.14
CA SER A 321 -24.91 -7.15 -7.28
C SER A 321 -25.65 -7.34 -5.95
N ARG A 322 -25.05 -6.97 -4.83
CA ARG A 322 -25.59 -7.26 -3.50
C ARG A 322 -26.85 -6.43 -3.20
N GLU A 323 -27.74 -7.03 -2.42
CA GLU A 323 -29.01 -6.40 -1.99
C GLU A 323 -29.81 -5.84 -3.17
N ASN A 324 -29.94 -6.61 -4.25
CA ASN A 324 -30.62 -6.22 -5.49
C ASN A 324 -30.01 -4.94 -6.10
N PHE A 325 -28.68 -4.93 -6.29
CA PHE A 325 -27.96 -3.82 -6.90
C PHE A 325 -28.13 -2.50 -6.13
N ARG A 326 -28.15 -2.55 -4.80
CA ARG A 326 -28.45 -1.41 -3.92
C ARG A 326 -27.62 -0.16 -4.20
N VAL A 327 -26.33 -0.33 -4.50
CA VAL A 327 -25.44 0.80 -4.81
C VAL A 327 -25.85 1.55 -6.09
N PHE A 328 -26.44 0.86 -7.07
CA PHE A 328 -26.98 1.48 -8.27
C PHE A 328 -28.30 2.19 -7.97
N THR A 329 -29.21 1.52 -7.26
CA THR A 329 -30.52 2.11 -6.93
C THR A 329 -30.38 3.37 -6.08
N ASP A 330 -29.44 3.37 -5.13
CA ASP A 330 -29.19 4.52 -4.27
C ASP A 330 -28.51 5.65 -5.04
N SER A 331 -27.59 5.33 -5.96
CA SER A 331 -26.99 6.35 -6.84
C SER A 331 -28.06 7.04 -7.70
N VAL A 332 -29.08 6.32 -8.17
CA VAL A 332 -30.23 6.92 -8.86
C VAL A 332 -31.10 7.74 -7.90
N TYR A 333 -31.37 7.23 -6.70
CA TYR A 333 -32.19 7.91 -5.70
C TYR A 333 -31.61 9.27 -5.28
N TYR A 334 -30.31 9.30 -5.00
CA TYR A 334 -29.54 10.49 -4.60
C TYR A 334 -29.04 11.32 -5.79
N ASN A 335 -29.37 10.93 -7.03
CA ASN A 335 -28.95 11.61 -8.26
C ASN A 335 -27.42 11.82 -8.36
N ARG A 336 -26.66 10.73 -8.21
CA ARG A 336 -25.19 10.70 -8.23
C ARG A 336 -24.68 9.98 -9.50
N PRO A 337 -24.56 10.68 -10.64
CA PRO A 337 -24.12 10.09 -11.91
C PRO A 337 -22.69 9.53 -11.83
N ASP A 338 -21.77 10.23 -11.17
CA ASP A 338 -20.36 9.82 -11.11
C ASP A 338 -20.19 8.47 -10.40
N SER A 339 -20.84 8.28 -9.25
CA SER A 339 -20.81 7.01 -8.51
C SER A 339 -21.46 5.89 -9.30
N PHE A 340 -22.55 6.17 -10.00
CA PHE A 340 -23.21 5.19 -10.84
C PHE A 340 -22.33 4.73 -12.01
N LEU A 341 -21.68 5.67 -12.70
CA LEU A 341 -20.76 5.37 -13.80
C LEU A 341 -19.57 4.55 -13.31
N LEU A 342 -18.98 4.94 -12.18
CA LEU A 342 -17.93 4.14 -11.53
C LEU A 342 -18.39 2.69 -11.30
N PHE A 343 -19.57 2.46 -10.70
CA PHE A 343 -20.05 1.09 -10.49
C PHE A 343 -20.31 0.34 -11.80
N LEU A 344 -20.75 1.04 -12.84
CA LEU A 344 -21.02 0.46 -14.15
C LEU A 344 -19.74 0.01 -14.86
N ASP A 345 -18.69 0.82 -14.80
CA ASP A 345 -17.37 0.49 -15.38
C ASP A 345 -16.81 -0.79 -14.77
N TYR A 346 -16.96 -0.94 -13.45
CA TYR A 346 -16.51 -2.12 -12.71
C TYR A 346 -17.43 -3.35 -12.82
N LEU A 347 -18.56 -3.23 -13.52
CA LEU A 347 -19.50 -4.32 -13.83
C LEU A 347 -19.39 -4.84 -15.28
N GLU A 348 -18.62 -4.15 -16.13
CA GLU A 348 -18.53 -4.29 -17.59
C GLU A 348 -18.57 -5.73 -18.12
N ASP A 349 -17.89 -6.67 -17.45
CA ASP A 349 -17.69 -8.03 -17.96
C ASP A 349 -18.85 -9.00 -17.69
N SER A 350 -20.06 -8.54 -17.36
CA SER A 350 -21.14 -9.45 -16.92
C SER A 350 -22.53 -9.05 -17.40
N LYS A 351 -22.88 -9.48 -18.62
CA LYS A 351 -24.20 -9.27 -19.26
C LYS A 351 -25.38 -9.57 -18.35
N HIS A 352 -25.34 -10.70 -17.63
CA HIS A 352 -26.38 -11.07 -16.68
C HIS A 352 -26.55 -10.02 -15.56
N LEU A 353 -25.43 -9.49 -15.04
CA LEU A 353 -25.46 -8.49 -13.97
C LEU A 353 -25.92 -7.13 -14.47
N ILE A 354 -25.51 -6.73 -15.67
CA ILE A 354 -26.00 -5.49 -16.32
C ILE A 354 -27.52 -5.55 -16.50
N ASN A 355 -28.04 -6.69 -16.98
CA ASN A 355 -29.48 -6.91 -17.11
C ASN A 355 -30.20 -6.88 -15.75
N GLY A 356 -29.57 -7.40 -14.70
CA GLY A 356 -30.08 -7.32 -13.33
C GLY A 356 -30.16 -5.88 -12.83
N ALA A 357 -29.07 -5.11 -12.94
CA ALA A 357 -29.03 -3.70 -12.56
C ALA A 357 -30.07 -2.87 -13.33
N LYS A 358 -30.20 -3.12 -14.64
CA LYS A 358 -31.21 -2.48 -15.49
C LYS A 358 -32.63 -2.73 -15.00
N LYS A 359 -32.99 -3.96 -14.64
CA LYS A 359 -34.33 -4.27 -14.10
C LYS A 359 -34.65 -3.45 -12.86
N GLU A 360 -33.68 -3.26 -11.97
CA GLU A 360 -33.89 -2.46 -10.74
C GLU A 360 -33.98 -0.95 -11.03
N VAL A 361 -33.16 -0.43 -11.95
CA VAL A 361 -33.25 0.97 -12.40
C VAL A 361 -34.56 1.24 -13.16
N ASP A 362 -35.01 0.30 -13.99
CA ASP A 362 -36.28 0.40 -14.72
C ASP A 362 -37.47 0.47 -13.75
N ARG A 363 -37.46 -0.30 -12.65
CA ARG A 363 -38.48 -0.19 -11.59
C ARG A 363 -38.53 1.20 -10.95
N ILE A 364 -37.38 1.86 -10.77
CA ILE A 364 -37.33 3.24 -10.25
C ILE A 364 -37.82 4.23 -11.31
N TYR A 365 -37.42 4.04 -12.57
CA TYR A 365 -37.84 4.86 -13.69
C TYR A 365 -39.36 4.82 -13.90
N GLU A 366 -39.98 3.65 -13.85
CA GLU A 366 -41.42 3.48 -13.97
C GLU A 366 -42.20 4.25 -12.90
N ARG A 367 -41.63 4.38 -11.69
CA ARG A 367 -42.22 5.14 -10.57
C ARG A 367 -41.95 6.65 -10.66
N LYS A 368 -40.94 7.09 -11.41
CA LYS A 368 -40.45 8.47 -11.49
C LYS A 368 -40.33 8.97 -12.94
N LYS A 369 -41.28 8.61 -13.81
CA LYS A 369 -41.24 8.84 -15.28
C LYS A 369 -40.95 10.30 -15.67
N ASP A 370 -41.34 11.26 -14.84
CA ASP A 370 -41.22 12.70 -15.14
C ASP A 370 -39.82 13.28 -14.88
N LYS A 371 -38.90 12.53 -14.26
CA LYS A 371 -37.56 13.03 -13.94
C LYS A 371 -36.55 12.67 -15.03
N LYS A 372 -36.16 13.67 -15.84
CA LYS A 372 -35.07 13.57 -16.84
C LYS A 372 -33.77 12.99 -16.26
N SER A 373 -33.50 13.20 -14.97
CA SER A 373 -32.32 12.63 -14.31
C SER A 373 -32.32 11.10 -14.31
N VAL A 374 -33.47 10.45 -14.12
CA VAL A 374 -33.56 8.97 -14.09
C VAL A 374 -33.36 8.37 -15.49
N GLN A 375 -33.76 9.11 -16.53
CA GLN A 375 -33.55 8.71 -17.92
C GLN A 375 -32.06 8.58 -18.29
N PHE A 376 -31.20 9.45 -17.75
CA PHE A 376 -29.75 9.38 -17.95
C PHE A 376 -29.19 8.03 -17.47
N PHE A 377 -29.46 7.63 -16.23
CA PHE A 377 -28.96 6.38 -15.65
C PHE A 377 -29.40 5.15 -16.46
N ARG A 378 -30.67 5.14 -16.86
CA ARG A 378 -31.22 4.08 -17.71
C ARG A 378 -30.52 4.01 -19.07
N GLN A 379 -30.28 5.16 -19.71
CA GLN A 379 -29.59 5.21 -21.01
C GLN A 379 -28.16 4.67 -20.93
N GLN A 380 -27.43 4.94 -19.84
CA GLN A 380 -26.07 4.42 -19.67
C GLN A 380 -26.05 2.89 -19.59
N LEU A 381 -26.99 2.28 -18.86
CA LEU A 381 -27.12 0.82 -18.81
C LEU A 381 -27.50 0.21 -20.17
N ILE A 382 -28.38 0.89 -20.94
CA ILE A 382 -28.75 0.44 -22.29
C ILE A 382 -27.55 0.50 -23.23
N ARG A 383 -26.82 1.62 -23.26
CA ARG A 383 -25.59 1.77 -24.07
C ARG A 383 -24.58 0.67 -23.74
N ARG A 384 -24.45 0.34 -22.46
CA ARG A 384 -23.53 -0.70 -22.01
C ARG A 384 -23.97 -2.10 -22.43
N GLN A 385 -25.27 -2.37 -22.39
CA GLN A 385 -25.84 -3.62 -22.87
C GLN A 385 -25.56 -3.83 -24.36
N THR A 386 -25.72 -2.78 -25.18
CA THR A 386 -25.48 -2.85 -26.63
C THR A 386 -24.00 -2.91 -27.01
N ALA A 387 -23.09 -2.40 -26.17
CA ALA A 387 -21.65 -2.51 -26.40
C ALA A 387 -21.08 -3.91 -26.10
N ASN A 388 -21.83 -4.71 -25.33
CA ASN A 388 -21.47 -6.07 -24.94
C ASN A 388 -22.22 -7.15 -25.76
N GLU A 389 -22.83 -6.75 -26.87
CA GLU A 389 -23.41 -7.60 -27.93
C GLU A 389 -22.42 -7.69 -29.09
#